data_AF-A0AAW4N187-F1
#
_entry.id   AF-A0AAW4N187-F1
#
_cell.length_a   1.000
_cell.length_b   1.000
_cell.length_c   1.000
_cell.angle_alpha   90.00
_cell.angle_beta   90.00
_cell.angle_gamma   90.00
#
_symmetry.space_group_name_H-M   'P 1'
#
loop_
_entity.id
_entity.type
_entity.pdbx_description
1 polymer ?
#
loop_
_entity_poly.entity_id
_entity_poly.type
_entity_poly.pdbx_seq_one_letter_code
_entity_poly.pdbx_strand_id
1 'polypeptide(L)' 'MKPDHIHVFVDVPQTAAFCDVARVFKDISAIELFKAFPQLIQFYAGCGILWSIGYFVSTVIKIILRSRK' A
#
# COMPACT_ATOMS: atom_id res chain seq x y z
N MET A 1 9.65 9.61 5.67
CA MET A 1 8.21 9.49 5.30
C MET A 1 7.75 10.88 4.93
N LYS A 2 7.24 11.08 3.72
CA LYS A 2 6.56 12.34 3.42
C LYS A 2 5.10 12.23 3.87
N PRO A 3 4.48 13.33 4.30
CA PRO A 3 3.13 13.29 4.89
C PRO A 3 2.03 12.95 3.88
N ASP A 4 2.33 12.94 2.58
CA ASP A 4 1.37 12.76 1.48
C ASP A 4 1.38 11.34 0.87
N HIS A 5 2.36 10.49 1.22
CA HIS A 5 2.43 9.13 0.69
C HIS A 5 3.16 8.16 1.63
N ILE A 6 2.86 6.87 1.45
CA ILE A 6 3.45 5.77 2.22
C ILE A 6 4.31 4.87 1.33
N HIS A 7 5.37 4.31 1.92
CA HIS A 7 6.16 3.24 1.31
C HIS A 7 6.03 2.01 2.19
N VAL A 8 5.66 0.88 1.60
CA VAL A 8 5.50 -0.39 2.33
C VAL A 8 6.37 -1.44 1.67
N PHE A 9 7.18 -2.12 2.46
CA PHE A 9 7.96 -3.27 2.02
C PHE A 9 7.26 -4.54 2.49
N VAL A 10 6.86 -5.40 1.55
CA VAL A 10 6.05 -6.58 1.83
C VAL A 10 6.63 -7.80 1.12
N ASP A 11 6.53 -8.95 1.79
CA ASP A 11 6.73 -10.26 1.16
C ASP A 11 5.35 -10.85 0.86
N VAL A 12 5.13 -11.27 -0.39
CA VAL A 12 3.84 -11.67 -0.91
C VAL A 12 4.03 -12.89 -1.83
N PRO A 13 3.13 -13.89 -1.80
CA PRO A 13 3.20 -15.01 -2.73
C PRO A 13 3.29 -14.56 -4.19
N GLN A 14 4.12 -15.25 -4.98
CA GLN A 14 4.30 -14.94 -6.40
C GLN A 14 3.03 -15.10 -7.24
N THR A 15 2.05 -15.86 -6.75
CA THR A 15 0.75 -16.08 -7.39
C THR A 15 -0.22 -14.91 -7.17
N ALA A 16 0.06 -14.01 -6.23
CA ALA A 16 -0.78 -12.85 -5.97
C ALA A 16 -0.47 -11.74 -6.97
N ALA A 17 -1.50 -11.22 -7.64
CA ALA A 17 -1.32 -10.08 -8.52
C ALA A 17 -1.06 -8.80 -7.71
N PHE A 18 -0.05 -8.02 -8.09
CA PHE A 18 0.31 -6.78 -7.38
C PHE A 18 -0.85 -5.78 -7.29
N CYS A 19 -1.72 -5.74 -8.30
CA CYS A 19 -2.91 -4.90 -8.29
C CYS A 19 -3.90 -5.29 -7.19
N ASP A 20 -4.08 -6.59 -6.94
CA ASP A 20 -4.96 -7.10 -5.87
C ASP A 20 -4.37 -6.78 -4.51
N VAL A 21 -3.06 -6.96 -4.35
CA VAL A 21 -2.33 -6.62 -3.13
C VAL A 21 -2.48 -5.12 -2.81
N ALA A 22 -2.19 -4.25 -3.78
CA ALA A 22 -2.32 -2.81 -3.62
C ALA A 22 -3.77 -2.39 -3.33
N ARG A 23 -4.76 -3.01 -3.99
CA ARG A 23 -6.18 -2.78 -3.74
C ARG A 23 -6.55 -3.13 -2.30
N VAL A 24 -6.22 -4.35 -1.85
CA VAL A 24 -6.52 -4.81 -0.48
C VAL A 24 -5.88 -3.89 0.57
N PHE A 25 -4.62 -3.49 0.38
CA PHE A 25 -3.97 -2.55 1.29
C PHE A 25 -4.68 -1.21 1.37
N LYS A 26 -5.00 -0.61 0.22
CA LYS A 26 -5.64 0.71 0.15
C LYS A 26 -7.06 0.68 0.70
N ASP A 27 -7.83 -0.35 0.37
CA ASP A 27 -9.24 -0.47 0.76
C ASP A 27 -9.37 -0.71 2.28
N ILE A 28 -8.67 -1.71 2.82
CA ILE A 28 -8.75 -2.04 4.24
C ILE A 28 -8.22 -0.87 5.08
N SER A 29 -7.07 -0.30 4.70
CA SER A 29 -6.52 0.85 5.44
C SER A 29 -7.44 2.06 5.40
N ALA A 30 -8.10 2.35 4.28
CA ALA A 30 -9.05 3.45 4.19
C ALA A 30 -10.25 3.24 5.13
N ILE A 31 -10.83 2.04 5.13
CA ILE A 31 -11.95 1.69 6.01
C ILE A 31 -11.54 1.85 7.48
N GLU A 32 -10.42 1.27 7.88
CA GLU A 32 -9.99 1.29 9.27
C GLU A 32 -9.54 2.69 9.72
N LEU A 33 -8.90 3.48 8.85
CA LEU A 33 -8.53 4.86 9.16
C LEU A 33 -9.75 5.76 9.29
N PHE A 34 -10.77 5.60 8.45
CA PHE A 34 -12.01 6.36 8.59
C PHE A 34 -12.78 6.01 9.87
N LYS A 35 -12.78 4.73 10.29
CA LYS A 35 -13.35 4.32 11.58
C LYS A 35 -12.58 4.89 12.77
N ALA A 36 -11.25 4.82 12.73
CA ALA A 36 -10.39 5.28 13.81
C ALA A 36 -10.32 6.82 13.91
N PHE A 37 -10.43 7.52 12.77
CA PHE A 37 -10.29 8.97 12.68
C PHE A 37 -11.43 9.58 11.84
N PRO A 38 -12.65 9.71 12.41
CA PRO A 38 -13.80 10.27 11.69
C PRO A 38 -13.56 11.68 11.12
N GLN A 39 -12.65 12.45 11.70
CA GLN A 39 -12.23 13.75 11.18
C GLN A 39 -11.63 13.69 9.76
N LEU A 40 -11.07 12.55 9.36
CA LEU A 40 -10.57 12.35 8.00
C LEU A 40 -11.72 12.35 6.99
N ILE A 41 -12.89 11.84 7.35
CA ILE A 41 -14.07 11.86 6.47
C ILE A 41 -14.45 13.31 6.14
N GLN A 42 -14.36 14.21 7.12
CA GLN A 42 -14.62 15.64 6.92
C GLN A 42 -13.52 16.30 6.09
N PHE A 43 -12.26 15.93 6.29
CA PHE A 43 -11.13 16.48 5.52
C PHE A 43 -11.20 16.09 4.03
N TYR A 44 -11.61 14.85 3.73
CA TYR A 44 -11.80 14.35 2.37
C TYR A 44 -13.23 14.55 1.84
N ALA A 45 -14.02 15.42 2.50
CA ALA A 45 -15.44 15.66 2.19
C ALA A 45 -15.61 16.23 0.77
N GLY A 46 -16.05 15.36 -0.14
CA GLY A 46 -16.27 15.67 -1.56
C GLY A 46 -15.80 14.54 -2.48
N CYS A 47 -14.74 13.82 -2.11
CA CYS A 47 -14.21 12.72 -2.93
C CYS A 47 -14.52 11.33 -2.35
N GLY A 48 -14.65 11.19 -1.03
CA GLY A 48 -14.94 9.89 -0.38
C GLY A 48 -13.83 8.85 -0.56
N ILE A 49 -12.64 9.26 -1.02
CA ILE A 49 -11.50 8.41 -1.33
C ILE A 49 -10.31 8.92 -0.53
N LEU A 50 -9.69 8.03 0.26
CA LEU A 50 -8.50 8.36 1.06
C LEU A 50 -7.22 8.39 0.21
N TRP A 51 -7.08 7.39 -0.68
CA TRP A 51 -5.86 7.17 -1.44
C TRP A 51 -6.02 7.58 -2.90
N SER A 52 -5.01 8.22 -3.49
CA SER A 52 -4.97 8.45 -4.94
C SER A 52 -5.20 7.16 -5.73
N ILE A 53 -5.82 7.22 -6.91
CA ILE A 53 -6.16 6.02 -7.70
C ILE A 53 -4.91 5.18 -8.03
N GLY A 54 -3.80 5.84 -8.36
CA GLY A 54 -2.53 5.18 -8.70
C GLY A 54 -1.83 4.49 -7.51
N TYR A 55 -0.83 3.69 -7.84
CA TYR A 55 0.12 3.09 -6.91
C TYR A 55 1.44 2.81 -7.65
N PHE A 56 2.53 2.69 -6.91
CA PHE A 56 3.85 2.33 -7.44
C PHE A 56 4.33 1.02 -6.80
N VAL A 57 4.86 0.12 -7.61
CA VAL A 57 5.45 -1.15 -7.14
C VAL A 57 6.83 -1.30 -7.76
N SER A 58 7.78 -1.71 -6.93
CA SER A 58 9.10 -2.13 -7.37
C SER A 58 9.47 -3.42 -6.65
N THR A 59 10.05 -4.37 -7.38
CA THR A 59 10.52 -5.63 -6.81
C THR A 59 11.90 -5.44 -6.19
N VAL A 60 12.12 -6.05 -5.03
CA VAL A 60 13.45 -6.13 -4.41
C VAL A 60 13.93 -7.57 -4.52
N ILE A 61 15.06 -7.76 -5.19
CA ILE A 61 15.67 -9.08 -5.39
C ILE A 61 16.75 -9.28 -4.32
N LYS A 62 16.62 -10.32 -3.51
CA LYS A 62 17.74 -10.80 -2.67
C LYS A 62 18.65 -11.68 -3.51
N ILE A 63 19.73 -11.12 -4.05
CA ILE A 63 20.75 -11.90 -4.75
C ILE A 63 21.56 -12.67 -3.70
N ILE A 64 21.29 -13.96 -3.56
CA ILE A 64 22.15 -14.86 -2.79
C ILE A 64 23.28 -15.31 -3.74
N LEU A 65 24.42 -14.61 -3.68
CA LEU A 65 25.65 -15.14 -4.27
C LEU A 65 26.06 -16.38 -3.47
N ARG A 66 25.67 -17.56 -3.93
CA ARG A 66 26.36 -18.79 -3.53
C ARG A 66 27.75 -18.72 -4.14
N SER A 67 28.73 -18.29 -3.35
CA SER A 67 30.13 -18.59 -3.62
C SER A 67 30.24 -20.10 -3.76
N ARG A 68 30.39 -20.58 -5.00
CA ARG A 68 30.81 -21.95 -5.24
C ARG A 68 32.27 -22.02 -4.80
N LYS A 69 32.54 -22.81 -3.76
CA LYS A 69 33.88 -23.34 -3.50
C LYS A 69 34.28 -24.26 -4.65
#